data_AF-A0A2V9Z4Y0-F1
#
_entry.id   AF-A0A2V9Z4Y0-F1
#
_cell.length_a   1.000
_cell.length_b   1.000
_cell.length_c   1.000
_cell.angle_alpha   90.00
_cell.angle_beta   90.00
_cell.angle_gamma   90.00
#
_symmetry.space_group_name_H-M   'P 1'
#
loop_
_entity.id
_entity.type
_entity.pdbx_description
1 polymer ?
#
loop_
_entity_poly.entity_id
_entity_poly.type
_entity_poly.pdbx_seq_one_letter_code
_entity_poly.pdbx_strand_id
1 'polypeptide(L)'
;MLRKIAFIVSLLAIICIVPGSVAQQTSPIPAGSKVFIASMDGFETYMKAALEKKNVPLKVVESKDEADFEMTGTSNSQKAGAAKIILFGSWHSREEASINLTNLKTSEVAFAYSVHKQNSAHGKQSSAEACAKHIREKIEGK
;
A
#
# COMPACT_ATOMS: atom_id res chain seq x y z
N MET A 1 -62.24 13.97 33.56
CA MET A 1 -62.23 12.92 32.52
C MET A 1 -60.86 12.27 32.53
N LEU A 2 -60.78 10.99 32.90
CA LEU A 2 -59.56 10.24 33.17
C LEU A 2 -59.67 8.89 32.46
N ARG A 3 -58.69 8.51 31.62
CA ARG A 3 -58.34 7.14 31.12
C ARG A 3 -57.38 7.29 29.92
N LYS A 4 -56.07 7.08 30.07
CA LYS A 4 -55.32 5.82 29.82
C LYS A 4 -55.65 5.16 28.47
N ILE A 5 -54.62 4.91 27.63
CA ILE A 5 -54.44 3.89 26.54
C ILE A 5 -53.41 4.52 25.56
N ALA A 6 -52.30 3.95 25.14
CA ALA A 6 -51.57 2.73 25.47
C ALA A 6 -50.09 2.97 25.08
N PHE A 7 -49.18 2.72 26.01
CA PHE A 7 -47.77 2.51 25.72
C PHE A 7 -47.66 1.13 25.04
N ILE A 8 -47.32 1.10 23.75
CA ILE A 8 -46.99 -0.14 23.04
C ILE A 8 -45.47 -0.29 23.03
N VAL A 9 -45.05 -1.33 23.74
CA VAL A 9 -43.72 -1.92 23.80
C VAL A 9 -43.35 -2.54 22.45
N SER A 10 -42.18 -2.21 21.89
CA SER A 10 -41.41 -3.05 20.94
C SER A 10 -40.16 -2.26 20.55
N LEU A 11 -38.92 -2.73 20.49
CA LEU A 11 -38.21 -3.94 20.85
C LEU A 11 -36.73 -3.53 20.62
N LEU A 12 -35.81 -4.09 21.40
CA LEU A 12 -34.37 -4.03 21.18
C LEU A 12 -33.97 -3.99 19.69
N ALA A 13 -33.25 -2.96 19.30
CA ALA A 13 -32.24 -3.06 18.26
C ALA A 13 -30.98 -2.35 18.77
N ILE A 14 -30.30 -3.00 19.72
CA ILE A 14 -28.89 -2.71 19.98
C ILE A 14 -28.18 -3.07 18.68
N ILE A 15 -27.88 -2.04 17.88
CA ILE A 15 -26.99 -2.16 16.75
C ILE A 15 -25.63 -2.51 17.35
N CYS A 16 -25.32 -3.81 17.38
CA CYS A 16 -23.96 -4.27 17.54
C CYS A 16 -23.18 -3.74 16.33
N ILE A 17 -22.58 -2.56 16.50
CA ILE A 17 -21.47 -2.11 15.68
C ILE A 17 -20.35 -3.07 16.04
N VAL A 18 -20.32 -4.23 15.40
CA VAL A 18 -19.09 -5.01 15.31
C VAL A 18 -18.10 -4.10 14.59
N PRO A 19 -16.97 -3.71 15.19
CA PRO A 19 -15.85 -3.25 14.42
C PRO A 19 -15.40 -4.47 13.60
N GLY A 20 -15.99 -4.61 12.41
CA GLY A 20 -15.50 -5.52 11.40
C GLY A 20 -14.14 -4.99 11.00
N SER A 21 -13.10 -5.45 11.69
CA SER A 21 -11.78 -5.52 11.10
C SER A 21 -11.98 -6.35 9.84
N VAL A 22 -12.06 -5.67 8.68
CA VAL A 22 -11.95 -6.33 7.39
C VAL A 22 -10.57 -6.95 7.42
N ALA A 23 -10.50 -8.21 7.85
CA ALA A 23 -9.33 -9.03 7.66
C ALA A 23 -9.18 -9.08 6.16
N GLN A 24 -8.27 -8.26 5.62
CA GLN A 24 -7.99 -8.21 4.20
C GLN A 24 -7.54 -9.61 3.84
N GLN A 25 -8.46 -10.40 3.26
CA GLN A 25 -8.18 -11.70 2.68
C GLN A 25 -7.22 -11.40 1.54
N THR A 26 -5.95 -11.40 1.88
CA THR A 26 -4.87 -11.06 0.97
C THR A 26 -4.66 -12.32 0.16
N SER A 27 -5.25 -12.33 -1.03
CA SER A 27 -5.08 -13.41 -1.99
C SER A 27 -3.57 -13.68 -2.13
N PRO A 28 -3.13 -14.94 -2.02
CA PRO A 28 -1.71 -15.26 -2.03
C PRO A 28 -1.10 -14.79 -3.35
N ILE A 29 0.15 -14.31 -3.28
CA ILE A 29 0.94 -13.94 -4.46
C ILE A 29 1.96 -15.05 -4.66
N PRO A 30 1.77 -15.96 -5.64
CA PRO A 30 2.71 -17.04 -5.88
C PRO A 30 4.09 -16.50 -6.29
N ALA A 31 5.15 -17.15 -5.81
CA ALA A 31 6.50 -16.85 -6.28
C ALA A 31 6.62 -17.09 -7.79
N GLY A 32 7.31 -16.18 -8.48
CA GLY A 32 7.50 -16.21 -9.94
C GLY A 32 6.32 -15.65 -10.75
N SER A 33 5.29 -15.11 -10.09
CA SER A 33 4.16 -14.44 -10.76
C SER A 33 4.64 -13.27 -11.63
N LYS A 34 3.95 -13.06 -12.76
CA LYS A 34 4.26 -11.95 -13.66
C LYS A 34 3.57 -10.68 -13.18
N VAL A 35 4.31 -9.59 -13.09
CA VAL A 35 3.81 -8.28 -12.66
C VAL A 35 4.06 -7.23 -13.73
N PHE A 36 3.00 -6.54 -14.14
CA PHE A 36 3.09 -5.32 -14.92
C PHE A 36 3.12 -4.13 -13.96
N ILE A 37 4.01 -3.17 -14.21
CA ILE A 37 4.12 -1.95 -13.40
C ILE A 37 3.56 -0.79 -14.20
N ALA A 38 2.40 -0.30 -13.78
CA ALA A 38 1.78 0.87 -14.40
C ALA A 38 2.65 2.12 -14.19
N SER A 39 2.47 3.14 -15.04
CA SER A 39 3.17 4.41 -14.85
C SER A 39 2.74 5.07 -13.55
N MET A 40 3.71 5.58 -12.80
CA MET A 40 3.57 6.16 -11.45
C MET A 40 4.37 7.47 -11.36
N ASP A 41 4.29 8.32 -12.39
CA ASP A 41 4.99 9.61 -12.49
C ASP A 41 6.52 9.49 -12.24
N GLY A 42 7.14 8.45 -12.82
CA GLY A 42 8.55 8.13 -12.69
C GLY A 42 8.92 7.28 -11.46
N PHE A 43 7.98 7.01 -10.55
CA PHE A 43 8.21 6.11 -9.41
C PHE A 43 8.36 4.64 -9.83
N GLU A 44 7.76 4.25 -10.95
CA GLU A 44 7.84 2.92 -11.54
C GLU A 44 9.27 2.44 -11.80
N THR A 45 10.18 3.34 -12.19
CA THR A 45 11.59 3.02 -12.43
C THR A 45 12.29 2.63 -11.13
N TYR A 46 12.01 3.36 -10.03
CA TYR A 46 12.53 3.01 -8.72
C TYR A 46 11.96 1.70 -8.20
N MET A 47 10.69 1.41 -8.49
CA MET A 47 10.08 0.13 -8.16
C MET A 47 10.72 -1.03 -8.94
N LYS A 48 10.91 -0.91 -10.26
CA LYS A 48 11.62 -1.93 -11.07
C LYS A 48 13.00 -2.25 -10.46
N ALA A 49 13.82 -1.22 -10.21
CA ALA A 49 15.14 -1.38 -9.62
C ALA A 49 15.09 -1.94 -8.18
N ALA A 50 14.10 -1.55 -7.38
CA ALA A 50 13.95 -2.02 -6.01
C ALA A 50 13.54 -3.50 -5.94
N LEU A 51 12.66 -3.96 -6.84
CA LEU A 51 12.27 -5.37 -6.94
C LEU A 51 13.49 -6.25 -7.26
N GLU A 52 14.30 -5.84 -8.23
CA GLU A 52 15.56 -6.52 -8.57
C GLU A 52 16.53 -6.51 -7.38
N LYS A 53 16.80 -5.33 -6.80
CA LYS A 53 17.74 -5.17 -5.68
C LYS A 53 17.35 -5.98 -4.45
N LYS A 54 16.05 -6.13 -4.16
CA LYS A 54 15.56 -6.91 -3.02
C LYS A 54 15.37 -8.39 -3.33
N ASN A 55 15.67 -8.84 -4.55
CA ASN A 55 15.44 -10.21 -5.02
C ASN A 55 13.99 -10.65 -4.76
N VAL A 56 13.04 -9.78 -5.10
CA VAL A 56 11.62 -10.11 -4.95
C VAL A 56 11.30 -11.21 -5.98
N PRO A 57 10.68 -12.33 -5.59
CA PRO A 57 10.38 -13.44 -6.49
C PRO A 57 9.18 -13.12 -7.39
N LEU A 58 9.29 -12.08 -8.21
CA LEU A 58 8.33 -11.65 -9.23
C LEU A 58 9.05 -11.46 -10.56
N LYS A 59 8.33 -11.66 -11.67
CA LYS A 59 8.83 -11.40 -13.02
C LYS A 59 8.19 -10.13 -13.55
N VAL A 60 8.98 -9.08 -13.71
CA VAL A 60 8.48 -7.84 -14.31
C VAL A 60 8.25 -8.07 -15.80
N VAL A 61 7.07 -7.72 -16.29
CA VAL A 61 6.72 -7.76 -17.72
C VAL A 61 6.33 -6.37 -18.20
N GLU A 62 6.63 -6.06 -19.46
CA GLU A 62 6.34 -4.75 -20.06
C GLU A 62 4.91 -4.65 -20.61
N SER A 63 4.26 -5.78 -20.88
CA SER A 63 2.87 -5.84 -21.35
C SER A 63 1.93 -6.22 -20.21
N LYS A 64 0.84 -5.46 -20.04
CA LYS A 64 -0.23 -5.76 -19.07
C LYS A 64 -0.94 -7.08 -19.39
N ASP A 65 -1.09 -7.42 -20.66
CA ASP A 65 -1.79 -8.63 -21.12
C ASP A 65 -1.04 -9.93 -20.76
N GLU A 66 0.26 -9.82 -20.50
CA GLU A 66 1.10 -10.95 -20.10
C GLU A 66 1.19 -11.11 -18.58
N ALA A 67 0.64 -10.18 -17.81
CA ALA A 67 0.80 -10.12 -16.37
C ALA A 67 -0.30 -10.89 -15.62
N ASP A 68 0.07 -11.46 -14.48
CA ASP A 68 -0.90 -12.00 -13.51
C ASP A 68 -1.38 -10.90 -12.56
N PHE A 69 -0.51 -9.92 -12.29
CA PHE A 69 -0.76 -8.80 -11.40
C PHE A 69 -0.41 -7.46 -12.04
N GLU A 70 -1.15 -6.42 -11.67
CA GLU A 70 -0.81 -5.04 -11.97
C GLU A 70 -0.38 -4.32 -10.68
N MET A 71 0.75 -3.63 -10.77
CA MET A 71 1.26 -2.77 -9.72
C MET A 71 0.93 -1.31 -10.06
N THR A 72 0.23 -0.65 -9.15
CA THR A 72 -0.04 0.79 -9.19
C THR A 72 0.47 1.43 -7.90
N GLY A 73 0.62 2.74 -7.89
CA GLY A 73 1.10 3.44 -6.71
C GLY A 73 1.23 4.94 -6.91
N THR A 74 1.52 5.62 -5.82
CA THR A 74 1.79 7.06 -5.78
C THR A 74 3.01 7.32 -4.93
N SER A 75 3.76 8.39 -5.22
CA SER A 75 4.90 8.79 -4.40
C SER A 75 5.00 10.31 -4.28
N ASN A 76 5.09 10.76 -3.03
CA ASN A 76 5.33 12.16 -2.67
C ASN A 76 6.69 12.31 -1.98
N SER A 77 7.42 13.35 -2.35
CA SER A 77 8.73 13.67 -1.78
C SER A 77 8.73 15.13 -1.35
N GLN A 78 8.93 15.36 -0.06
CA GLN A 78 9.09 16.69 0.52
C GLN A 78 10.56 16.88 0.90
N LYS A 79 11.28 17.69 0.12
CA LYS A 79 12.67 18.05 0.40
C LYS A 79 12.79 18.83 1.71
N ALA A 80 13.96 18.74 2.35
CA ALA A 80 14.26 19.51 3.55
C ALA A 80 14.15 21.02 3.24
N GLY A 81 13.32 21.74 4.01
CA GLY A 81 13.22 23.19 3.90
C GLY A 81 14.47 23.90 4.43
N ALA A 82 14.72 25.13 3.97
CA ALA A 82 15.89 25.93 4.37
C ALA A 82 16.02 26.06 5.90
N ALA A 83 14.92 26.22 6.62
CA ALA A 83 14.92 26.27 8.09
C ALA A 83 15.44 24.98 8.74
N LYS A 84 15.10 23.79 8.21
CA LYS A 84 15.58 22.51 8.73
C LYS A 84 17.10 22.35 8.51
N ILE A 85 17.59 22.82 7.38
CA ILE A 85 19.01 22.79 7.04
C ILE A 85 19.79 23.73 7.98
N ILE A 86 19.33 24.97 8.15
CA ILE A 86 20.04 25.99 8.95
C ILE A 86 20.00 25.65 10.45
N LEU A 87 18.85 25.17 10.97
CA LEU A 87 18.69 24.91 12.40
C LEU A 87 19.25 23.56 12.84
N PHE A 88 19.20 22.54 11.98
CA PHE A 88 19.51 21.16 12.36
C PHE A 88 20.56 20.48 11.47
N GLY A 89 21.16 21.20 10.51
CA GLY A 89 22.18 20.66 9.60
C GLY A 89 21.68 19.50 8.72
N SER A 90 20.35 19.31 8.63
CA SER A 90 19.76 18.09 8.07
C SER A 90 19.20 18.34 6.67
N TRP A 91 19.80 17.66 5.69
CA TRP A 91 19.40 17.68 4.28
C TRP A 91 18.39 16.58 3.92
N HIS A 92 17.99 15.77 4.90
CA HIS A 92 17.14 14.61 4.68
C HIS A 92 15.69 15.00 4.37
N SER A 93 15.15 14.40 3.31
CA SER A 93 13.78 14.59 2.85
C SER A 93 12.77 13.71 3.61
N ARG A 94 11.50 14.11 3.57
CA ARG A 94 10.38 13.25 3.94
C ARG A 94 9.83 12.59 2.68
N GLU A 95 9.61 11.30 2.72
CA GLU A 95 9.17 10.51 1.58
C GLU A 95 7.94 9.71 1.97
N GLU A 96 6.94 9.76 1.11
CA GLU A 96 5.73 8.96 1.21
C GLU A 96 5.56 8.20 -0.10
N ALA A 97 5.26 6.92 -0.02
CA ALA A 97 4.85 6.16 -1.19
C ALA A 97 3.81 5.13 -0.80
N SER A 98 2.82 4.93 -1.65
CA SER A 98 1.84 3.87 -1.53
C SER A 98 1.87 3.02 -2.79
N ILE A 99 1.71 1.71 -2.63
CA ILE A 99 1.63 0.76 -3.74
C ILE A 99 0.50 -0.24 -3.51
N ASN A 100 -0.11 -0.68 -4.61
CA ASN A 100 -1.10 -1.75 -4.65
C ASN A 100 -0.67 -2.79 -5.69
N LEU A 101 -0.83 -4.07 -5.37
CA LEU A 101 -0.76 -5.19 -6.32
C LEU A 101 -2.16 -5.77 -6.47
N THR A 102 -2.70 -5.67 -7.68
CA THR A 102 -4.04 -6.15 -8.02
C THR A 102 -3.93 -7.37 -8.91
N ASN A 103 -4.66 -8.44 -8.58
CA ASN A 103 -4.78 -9.62 -9.43
C ASN A 103 -5.65 -9.29 -10.65
N LEU A 104 -5.11 -9.44 -11.85
CA LEU A 104 -5.83 -9.06 -13.07
C LEU A 104 -6.98 -10.01 -13.44
N LYS A 105 -6.99 -11.24 -12.91
CA LYS A 105 -8.05 -12.23 -13.16
C LYS A 105 -9.24 -12.03 -12.23
N THR A 106 -8.99 -11.73 -10.96
CA THR A 106 -10.05 -11.59 -9.93
C THR A 106 -10.40 -10.14 -9.61
N SER A 107 -9.59 -9.18 -10.06
CA SER A 107 -9.66 -7.76 -9.68
C SER A 107 -9.48 -7.50 -8.18
N GLU A 108 -8.93 -8.45 -7.43
CA GLU A 108 -8.68 -8.33 -5.99
C GLU A 108 -7.33 -7.67 -5.70
N VAL A 109 -7.27 -6.83 -4.68
CA VAL A 109 -6.00 -6.28 -4.17
C VAL A 109 -5.31 -7.33 -3.30
N ALA A 110 -4.34 -8.01 -3.88
CA ALA A 110 -3.57 -9.07 -3.22
C ALA A 110 -2.58 -8.52 -2.18
N PHE A 111 -2.10 -7.28 -2.38
CA PHE A 111 -1.22 -6.60 -1.45
C PHE A 111 -1.33 -5.08 -1.59
N ALA A 112 -1.25 -4.36 -0.48
CA ALA A 112 -1.13 -2.91 -0.46
C ALA A 112 -0.16 -2.51 0.66
N TYR A 113 0.67 -1.51 0.41
CA TYR A 113 1.60 -1.01 1.41
C TYR A 113 1.88 0.48 1.22
N SER A 114 1.95 1.20 2.35
CA SER A 114 2.32 2.61 2.40
C SER A 114 3.53 2.79 3.29
N VAL A 115 4.54 3.51 2.80
CA VAL A 115 5.74 3.87 3.55
C VAL A 115 5.74 5.37 3.83
N HIS A 116 6.06 5.72 5.08
CA HIS A 116 6.32 7.09 5.50
C HIS A 116 7.73 7.16 6.09
N LYS A 117 8.67 7.84 5.41
CA LYS A 117 10.05 8.02 5.89
C LYS A 117 10.28 9.50 6.19
N GLN A 118 10.62 9.82 7.44
CA GLN A 118 10.76 11.22 7.88
C GLN A 118 12.17 11.82 7.67
N ASN A 119 13.18 10.98 7.41
CA ASN A 119 14.58 11.37 7.16
C ASN A 119 15.24 10.46 6.11
N SER A 120 14.83 10.56 4.85
CA SER A 120 15.42 9.78 3.77
C SER A 120 16.70 10.45 3.24
N ALA A 121 17.79 9.69 3.16
CA ALA A 121 19.03 10.12 2.49
C ALA A 121 18.98 9.92 0.96
N HIS A 122 18.14 8.99 0.49
CA HIS A 122 18.06 8.58 -0.93
C HIS A 122 16.66 8.78 -1.51
N GLY A 123 15.87 9.71 -0.94
CA GLY A 123 14.54 10.09 -1.43
C GLY A 123 13.62 8.90 -1.75
N LYS A 124 12.96 8.99 -2.91
CA LYS A 124 12.00 8.00 -3.43
C LYS A 124 12.55 6.58 -3.58
N GLN A 125 13.84 6.42 -3.91
CA GLN A 125 14.48 5.10 -4.00
C GLN A 125 14.38 4.34 -2.68
N SER A 126 14.60 5.05 -1.57
CA SER A 126 14.56 4.49 -0.22
C SER A 126 13.16 4.02 0.19
N SER A 127 12.13 4.63 -0.39
CA SER A 127 10.72 4.23 -0.21
C SER A 127 10.38 3.02 -1.09
N ALA A 128 10.80 3.03 -2.35
CA ALA A 128 10.63 1.89 -3.27
C ALA A 128 11.30 0.61 -2.72
N GLU A 129 12.51 0.73 -2.17
CA GLU A 129 13.21 -0.39 -1.54
C GLU A 129 12.48 -0.97 -0.32
N ALA A 130 11.76 -0.13 0.43
CA ALA A 130 10.94 -0.57 1.55
C ALA A 130 9.69 -1.30 1.05
N CYS A 131 9.01 -0.74 0.05
CA CYS A 131 7.87 -1.40 -0.59
C CYS A 131 8.26 -2.78 -1.15
N ALA A 132 9.37 -2.87 -1.90
CA ALA A 132 9.87 -4.12 -2.45
C ALA A 132 10.20 -5.17 -1.37
N LYS A 133 10.78 -4.74 -0.24
CA LYS A 133 11.05 -5.63 0.91
C LYS A 133 9.76 -6.26 1.44
N HIS A 134 8.71 -5.46 1.63
CA HIS A 134 7.44 -5.95 2.17
C HIS A 134 6.67 -6.83 1.16
N ILE A 135 6.79 -6.57 -0.14
CA ILE A 135 6.27 -7.50 -1.16
C ILE A 135 6.95 -8.87 -1.03
N ARG A 136 8.28 -8.90 -0.90
CA ARG A 136 9.02 -10.15 -0.74
C ARG A 136 8.62 -10.90 0.52
N GLU A 137 8.53 -10.21 1.66
CA GLU A 137 8.07 -10.79 2.92
C GLU A 137 6.69 -11.42 2.76
N LYS A 138 5.75 -10.71 2.10
CA LYS A 138 4.42 -11.22 1.80
C LYS A 138 4.43 -12.51 0.97
N ILE A 139 5.28 -12.60 -0.05
CA ILE A 139 5.39 -13.80 -0.91
C ILE A 139 6.07 -14.95 -0.16
N GLU A 140 7.07 -14.65 0.67
CA GLU A 140 7.78 -15.64 1.48
C GLU A 140 6.98 -16.10 2.72
N GLY A 141 5.85 -15.44 3.04
CA GLY A 141 5.03 -15.75 4.20
C GLY A 141 5.64 -15.30 5.54
N LYS A 142 6.45 -14.24 5.53
CA LYS A 142 7.07 -13.62 6.71
C LYS A 142 6.40 -12.30 7.05
#